data_AF-A0A7C4DHI2-F1
#
_entry.id   AF-A0A7C4DHI2-F1
#
_cell.length_a   1.000
_cell.length_b   1.000
_cell.length_c   1.000
_cell.angle_alpha   90.00
_cell.angle_beta   90.00
_cell.angle_gamma   90.00
#
_symmetry.space_group_name_H-M   'P 1'
#
loop_
_entity.id
_entity.type
_entity.pdbx_description
1 polymer ?
#
loop_
_entity_poly.entity_id
_entity_poly.type
_entity_poly.pdbx_seq_one_letter_code
_entity_poly.pdbx_strand_id
1 'polypeptide(L)'
;MTATVEFGAEARAALIPRAKATGNDPNDRALRAKLLAEPVGDFERLFTTWDRWGWRRVTVYGDLRERVAALADAPGRQVAEEA
;
A
#
# COMPACT_ATOMS: atom_id res chain seq x y z
N MET A 1 7.07 2.92 10.74
CA MET A 1 6.55 2.09 9.63
C MET A 1 5.34 2.79 9.05
N THR A 2 5.13 2.69 7.74
CA THR A 2 3.97 3.20 7.03
C THR A 2 3.36 2.06 6.24
N ALA A 3 2.05 1.89 6.34
CA ALA A 3 1.30 0.88 5.58
C ALA A 3 0.42 1.58 4.55
N THR A 4 0.35 1.02 3.35
CA THR A 4 -0.61 1.40 2.33
C THR A 4 -1.55 0.23 2.12
N VAL A 5 -2.85 0.48 2.07
CA VAL A 5 -3.87 -0.57 2.02
C VAL A 5 -4.83 -0.29 0.88
N GLU A 6 -5.21 -1.36 0.19
CA GLU A 6 -6.29 -1.35 -0.79
C GLU A 6 -7.13 -2.61 -0.66
N PHE A 7 -8.46 -2.47 -0.65
CA PHE A 7 -9.40 -3.59 -0.69
C PHE A 7 -10.04 -3.66 -2.07
N GLY A 8 -9.71 -4.70 -2.83
CA GLY A 8 -10.24 -4.90 -4.16
C GLY A 8 -11.68 -5.38 -4.09
N ALA A 9 -12.61 -4.57 -4.59
CA ALA A 9 -14.02 -4.93 -4.62
C ALA A 9 -14.27 -6.21 -5.45
N GLU A 10 -13.63 -6.33 -6.61
CA GLU A 10 -13.80 -7.47 -7.51
C GLU A 10 -12.83 -8.63 -7.21
N ALA A 11 -11.59 -8.32 -6.82
CA ALA A 11 -10.55 -9.33 -6.59
C ALA A 11 -10.80 -10.22 -5.35
N ARG A 12 -11.74 -9.86 -4.47
CA ARG A 12 -11.92 -10.47 -3.13
C ARG A 12 -10.59 -10.62 -2.38
N ALA A 13 -9.72 -9.63 -2.52
CA ALA A 13 -8.41 -9.62 -1.91
C ALA A 13 -8.07 -8.22 -1.37
N ALA A 14 -7.05 -8.15 -0.51
CA ALA A 14 -6.48 -6.91 -0.01
C ALA A 14 -4.99 -6.84 -0.35
N LEU A 15 -4.50 -5.65 -0.69
CA LEU A 15 -3.08 -5.35 -0.81
C LEU A 15 -2.59 -4.61 0.42
N ILE A 16 -1.38 -4.94 0.88
CA ILE A 16 -0.71 -4.18 1.94
C ILE A 16 0.79 -3.94 1.71
N PRO A 17 1.17 -3.03 0.77
CA PRO A 17 2.52 -2.51 0.71
C PRO A 17 2.95 -1.88 2.04
N ARG A 18 4.18 -2.17 2.46
CA ARG A 18 4.83 -1.52 3.60
C ARG A 18 5.99 -0.69 3.14
N ALA A 19 6.21 0.43 3.82
CA ALA A 19 7.32 1.33 3.54
C ALA A 19 7.76 2.08 4.79
N LYS A 20 8.99 2.58 4.78
CA LYS A 20 9.48 3.55 5.73
C LYS A 20 9.33 4.95 5.15
N ALA A 21 8.43 5.78 5.69
CA ALA A 21 8.37 7.18 5.33
C ALA A 21 9.68 7.89 5.70
N THR A 22 10.24 8.66 4.75
CA THR A 22 11.53 9.36 4.90
C THR A 22 11.40 10.88 4.88
N GLY A 23 10.27 11.41 4.41
CA GLY A 23 10.02 12.85 4.41
C GLY A 23 9.04 13.27 3.32
N ASN A 24 9.11 14.54 2.93
CA ASN A 24 8.36 15.08 1.81
C ASN A 24 9.28 15.28 0.60
N ASP A 25 8.75 15.08 -0.61
CA ASP A 25 9.47 15.39 -1.84
C ASP A 25 9.58 16.93 -1.99
N PRO A 26 10.80 17.50 -2.03
CA PRO A 26 11.00 18.95 -2.11
C PRO A 26 10.72 19.53 -3.51
N ASN A 27 10.53 18.69 -4.53
CA ASN A 27 10.25 19.13 -5.89
C ASN A 27 8.93 19.94 -5.93
N ASP A 28 8.93 21.09 -6.57
CA ASP A 28 7.77 22.00 -6.63
C ASP A 28 6.76 21.63 -7.72
N ARG A 29 7.05 20.61 -8.53
CA ARG A 29 6.14 20.11 -9.55
C ARG A 29 4.95 19.40 -8.93
N ALA A 30 3.78 19.72 -9.48
CA ALA A 30 2.45 19.39 -8.98
C ALA A 30 2.17 20.07 -7.61
N LEU A 31 1.18 20.97 -7.59
CA LEU A 31 0.70 21.72 -6.42
C LEU A 31 0.05 20.78 -5.38
N ARG A 32 0.82 19.89 -4.77
CA ARG A 32 0.36 18.88 -3.79
C ARG A 32 1.47 18.44 -2.85
N ALA A 33 1.09 18.05 -1.64
CA ALA A 33 1.99 17.37 -0.72
C ALA A 33 2.34 15.98 -1.25
N LYS A 34 3.61 15.59 -1.15
CA LYS A 34 4.15 14.34 -1.69
C LYS A 34 4.97 13.64 -0.63
N LEU A 35 4.57 12.44 -0.27
CA LEU A 35 5.26 11.60 0.71
C LEU A 35 6.36 10.81 0.01
N LEU A 36 7.59 10.89 0.53
CA LEU A 36 8.67 9.97 0.19
C LEU A 36 8.65 8.78 1.14
N ALA A 37 8.76 7.58 0.57
CA ALA A 37 8.81 6.36 1.34
C ALA A 37 9.71 5.32 0.66
N GLU A 38 10.48 4.60 1.46
CA GLU A 38 11.32 3.46 1.05
C GLU A 38 10.52 2.17 1.24
N PRO A 39 10.15 1.44 0.18
CA PRO A 39 9.39 0.22 0.31
C PRO A 39 10.16 -0.87 1.05
N VAL A 40 9.45 -1.66 1.84
CA VAL A 40 9.99 -2.84 2.51
C VAL A 40 9.82 -4.01 1.54
N GLY A 41 10.92 -4.51 0.99
CA GLY A 41 10.91 -5.65 0.07
C GLY A 41 11.27 -5.29 -1.36
N ASP A 42 10.72 -6.01 -2.33
CA ASP A 42 11.05 -5.80 -3.75
C ASP A 42 10.26 -4.64 -4.37
N PHE A 43 10.97 -3.54 -4.65
CA PHE A 43 10.41 -2.33 -5.25
C PHE A 43 9.73 -2.60 -6.60
N GLU A 44 10.29 -3.48 -7.43
CA GLU A 44 9.79 -3.73 -8.78
C GLU A 44 8.40 -4.40 -8.74
N ARG A 45 8.12 -5.19 -7.69
CA ARG A 45 6.83 -5.88 -7.52
C ARG A 45 5.66 -4.91 -7.33
N LEU A 46 5.89 -3.71 -6.82
CA LEU A 46 4.85 -2.67 -6.66
C LEU A 46 4.21 -2.25 -7.98
N PHE A 47 4.90 -2.45 -9.10
CA PHE A 47 4.43 -2.04 -10.44
C PHE A 47 3.79 -3.19 -11.23
N THR A 48 3.82 -4.43 -10.71
CA THR A 48 3.42 -5.63 -11.47
C THR A 48 1.90 -5.83 -11.59
N THR A 49 1.12 -5.14 -10.76
CA THR A 49 -0.31 -5.39 -10.57
C THR A 49 -1.14 -4.11 -10.62
N TRP A 50 -0.57 -3.00 -11.08
CA TRP A 50 -1.27 -1.71 -11.18
C TRP A 50 -2.48 -1.72 -12.11
N ASP A 51 -2.48 -2.58 -13.13
CA ASP A 51 -3.62 -2.82 -14.01
C ASP A 51 -4.83 -3.43 -13.28
N ARG A 52 -4.59 -4.19 -12.20
CA ARG A 52 -5.63 -4.93 -11.46
C ARG A 52 -6.20 -4.17 -10.25
N TRP A 53 -5.40 -3.31 -9.62
CA TRP A 53 -5.76 -2.60 -8.39
C TRP A 53 -5.93 -1.09 -8.62
N GLY A 54 -5.27 -0.53 -9.62
CA GLY A 54 -5.35 0.89 -9.94
C GLY A 54 -4.61 1.76 -8.93
N TRP A 55 -4.99 3.04 -8.90
CA TRP A 55 -4.16 4.11 -8.34
C TRP A 55 -4.60 4.60 -6.95
N ARG A 56 -5.77 4.18 -6.46
CA ARG A 56 -6.37 4.71 -5.23
C ARG A 56 -6.07 3.79 -4.06
N ARG A 57 -5.20 4.25 -3.17
CA ARG A 57 -4.81 3.52 -1.96
C ARG A 57 -4.93 4.40 -0.73
N VAL A 58 -5.11 3.78 0.43
CA VAL A 58 -5.13 4.48 1.72
C VAL A 58 -3.79 4.27 2.41
N THR A 59 -3.05 5.35 2.64
CA THR A 59 -1.77 5.30 3.35
C THR A 59 -1.93 5.79 4.78
N VAL A 60 -1.41 5.01 5.73
CA VAL A 60 -1.52 5.25 7.16
C VAL A 60 -0.18 5.09 7.86
N TYR A 61 0.02 5.87 8.91
CA TYR A 61 1.18 5.73 9.77
C TYR A 61 1.00 4.53 10.72
N GLY A 62 2.03 3.71 10.85
CA GLY A 62 2.05 2.47 11.63
C GLY A 62 2.23 1.22 10.78
N ASP A 63 2.57 0.10 11.44
CA ASP A 63 2.49 -1.22 10.81
C ASP A 63 1.10 -1.79 11.10
N LEU A 64 0.27 -1.90 10.06
CA LEU A 64 -1.08 -2.46 10.16
C LEU A 64 -1.20 -3.85 9.57
N ARG A 65 -0.09 -4.51 9.22
CA ARG A 65 -0.08 -5.82 8.55
C ARG A 65 -1.02 -6.82 9.19
N GLU A 66 -0.82 -7.08 10.49
CA GLU A 66 -1.61 -8.08 11.22
C GLU A 66 -3.09 -7.69 11.34
N ARG A 67 -3.37 -6.40 11.54
CA ARG A 67 -4.75 -5.91 11.68
C ARG A 67 -5.50 -6.00 10.36
N VAL A 68 -4.85 -5.67 9.25
CA VAL A 68 -5.43 -5.77 7.91
C VAL A 68 -5.57 -7.23 7.50
N ALA A 69 -4.62 -8.10 7.87
CA ALA A 69 -4.74 -9.54 7.67
C ALA A 69 -5.97 -10.11 8.41
N ALA A 70 -6.13 -9.78 9.69
CA ALA A 70 -7.31 -10.19 10.46
C ALA A 70 -8.62 -9.64 9.88
N LEU A 71 -8.62 -8.39 9.41
CA LEU A 71 -9.80 -7.79 8.78
C LEU A 71 -10.14 -8.42 7.43
N ALA A 72 -9.14 -8.87 6.66
CA ALA A 72 -9.34 -9.56 5.39
C ALA A 72 -9.80 -11.01 5.59
N ASP A 73 -9.32 -11.68 6.64
CA ASP A 73 -9.71 -13.05 6.99
C ASP A 73 -11.20 -13.17 7.36
N ALA A 74 -11.75 -12.18 8.09
CA ALA A 74 -13.16 -12.18 8.50
C ALA A 74 -14.18 -12.38 7.34
N PRO A 75 -14.05 -11.69 6.19
CA PRO A 75 -14.87 -11.95 4.99
C PRO A 75 -14.29 -13.04 4.06
N GLY A 76 -13.21 -13.74 4.44
CA GLY A 76 -12.55 -14.77 3.63
C GLY A 76 -11.80 -14.22 2.41
N ARG A 77 -11.22 -13.01 2.52
CA ARG A 77 -10.42 -12.39 1.46
C ARG A 77 -8.95 -12.78 1.58
N GLN A 78 -8.29 -12.97 0.44
CA GLN A 78 -6.84 -13.19 0.42
C GLN A 78 -6.08 -11.87 0.64
N VAL A 79 -4.91 -11.94 1.26
CA VAL A 79 -4.01 -10.78 1.41
C VAL A 79 -2.76 -11.02 0.59
N ALA A 80 -2.43 -10.05 -0.26
CA ALA A 80 -1.22 -10.04 -1.05
C ALA A 80 -0.24 -8.97 -0.51
N GLU A 81 1.02 -9.36 -0.36
CA GLU A 81 2.14 -8.46 -0.05
C GLU A 81 2.83 -8.10 -1.38
N GLU A 82 2.85 -6.81 -1.73
CA GLU A 82 3.46 -6.32 -2.99
C GLU A 82 4.95 -5.97 -2.86
N ALA A 83 5.59 -6.26 -1.72
CA ALA A 83 7.04 -6.10 -1.52
C ALA A 83 7.52 -7.02 -0.39
#